data_AF-A0A836TSU8-F1
#
_entry.id   AF-A0A836TSU8-F1
#
_cell.length_a   1.000
_cell.length_b   1.000
_cell.length_c   1.000
_cell.angle_alpha   90.00
_cell.angle_beta   90.00
_cell.angle_gamma   90.00
#
_symmetry.space_group_name_H-M   'P 1'
#
loop_
_entity.id
_entity.type
_entity.pdbx_description
1 polymer ?
#
loop_
_entity_poly.entity_id
_entity_poly.type
_entity_poly.pdbx_seq_one_letter_code
_entity_poly.pdbx_strand_id
1 'polypeptide(L)' 'ITSGGDLDPPKVQRVFWATMEGVIAAVLLMGGGLLALQTAVVATGLPFAAVLLLLSISLVRGMKQDA' A
#
# COMPACT_ATOMS: atom_id res chain seq x y z
N ILE A 1 -6.10 6.94 -3.38
CA ILE A 1 -7.06 6.63 -2.29
C ILE A 1 -7.58 7.88 -1.59
N THR A 2 -6.71 8.79 -1.16
CA THR A 2 -7.09 10.01 -0.42
C THR A 2 -7.68 11.12 -1.30
N SER A 3 -7.78 10.90 -2.60
CA SER A 3 -8.44 11.76 -3.57
C SER A 3 -9.89 11.33 -3.91
N GLY A 4 -10.47 10.41 -3.14
CA GLY A 4 -11.85 9.96 -3.36
C GLY A 4 -12.08 9.17 -4.66
N GLY A 5 -11.01 8.72 -5.32
CA GLY A 5 -11.10 8.05 -6.62
C GLY A 5 -10.93 8.99 -7.82
N ASP A 6 -10.61 10.27 -7.58
CA ASP A 6 -10.23 11.19 -8.64
C ASP A 6 -8.97 10.70 -9.37
N LEU A 7 -9.04 10.68 -10.70
CA LEU A 7 -7.97 10.26 -11.61
C LEU A 7 -6.90 11.33 -11.77
N ASP A 8 -7.21 12.61 -11.49
CA ASP A 8 -6.22 13.70 -11.51
C ASP A 8 -6.14 14.45 -10.17
N PRO A 9 -5.64 13.78 -9.11
CA PRO A 9 -5.56 14.39 -7.80
C PRO A 9 -4.63 15.61 -7.80
N PRO A 10 -4.93 16.63 -6.97
CA PRO A 10 -4.13 17.84 -6.86
C PRO A 10 -2.63 17.55 -6.66
N LYS A 11 -1.78 18.26 -7.41
CA LYS A 11 -0.31 18.07 -7.39
C LYS A 11 0.27 18.15 -5.97
N VAL A 12 -0.28 19.01 -5.12
CA VAL A 12 0.11 19.16 -3.70
C VAL A 12 -0.08 17.85 -2.93
N GLN A 13 -1.17 17.13 -3.16
CA GLN A 13 -1.44 15.86 -2.49
C GLN A 13 -0.43 14.80 -2.90
N ARG A 14 -0.06 14.73 -4.19
CA ARG A 14 0.99 13.81 -4.67
C ARG A 14 2.33 14.08 -4.01
N VAL A 15 2.75 15.34 -3.94
CA VAL A 15 4.02 15.75 -3.31
C VAL A 15 4.02 15.42 -1.82
N PHE A 16 2.91 15.71 -1.11
CA PHE A 16 2.77 15.40 0.30
C PHE A 16 3.02 13.91 0.60
N TRP A 17 2.36 13.00 -0.13
CA TRP A 17 2.53 11.56 0.07
C TRP A 17 3.95 11.09 -0.28
N ALA A 18 4.53 11.58 -1.37
CA ALA A 18 5.89 11.22 -1.77
C ALA A 18 6.94 11.67 -0.73
N THR A 19 6.82 12.89 -0.20
CA THR A 19 7.73 13.39 0.84
C THR A 19 7.55 12.63 2.14
N MET A 20 6.32 12.35 2.54
CA MET A 20 6.04 11.60 3.77
C MET A 20 6.62 10.19 3.74
N GLU A 21 6.50 9.48 2.61
CA GLU A 21 7.11 8.16 2.43
C GLU A 21 8.64 8.22 2.50
N GLY A 22 9.27 9.23 1.87
CA GLY A 22 10.71 9.44 1.97
C GLY A 22 11.21 9.73 3.38
N VAL A 23 10.46 10.50 4.17
CA VAL A 23 10.78 10.77 5.58
C VAL A 23 10.68 9.50 6.42
N ILE A 24 9.63 8.70 6.24
CA ILE A 24 9.47 7.42 6.95
C ILE A 24 10.64 6.49 6.63
N ALA A 25 11.01 6.36 5.35
CA ALA A 25 12.14 5.55 4.92
C ALA A 25 13.46 6.02 5.56
N ALA A 26 13.72 7.34 5.58
CA ALA A 26 14.92 7.92 6.19
C ALA A 26 14.99 7.64 7.70
N VAL A 27 13.86 7.80 8.42
CA VAL A 27 13.77 7.52 9.86
C VAL A 27 14.00 6.05 10.16
N LEU A 28 13.39 5.14 9.40
CA LEU A 28 13.56 3.70 9.58
C LEU A 28 15.00 3.25 9.30
N LEU A 29 15.64 3.81 8.27
CA LEU A 29 17.06 3.56 7.98
C LEU A 29 17.97 4.06 9.10
N MET A 30 17.72 5.26 9.62
CA MET A 30 18.54 5.84 10.69
C MET A 30 18.37 5.11 12.02
N GLY A 31 17.14 4.67 12.36
CA GLY A 31 16.84 4.03 13.64
C GLY A 31 17.20 2.55 13.70
N GLY A 32 17.05 1.80 12.61
CA GLY A 32 17.28 0.34 12.62
C GLY A 32 17.77 -0.26 11.30
N GLY A 33 18.17 0.58 10.34
CA GLY A 33 18.78 0.16 9.08
C GLY A 33 17.87 -0.69 8.19
N LEU A 34 18.50 -1.54 7.38
CA LEU A 34 17.81 -2.40 6.40
C LEU A 34 16.87 -3.41 7.05
N LEU A 35 17.23 -3.95 8.22
CA LEU A 35 16.42 -4.93 8.92
C LEU A 35 15.09 -4.31 9.39
N ALA A 36 15.13 -3.08 9.93
CA ALA A 36 13.92 -2.37 10.33
C ALA A 36 12.99 -2.08 9.15
N LEU A 37 13.53 -1.69 7.99
CA LEU A 37 12.75 -1.55 6.76
C LEU A 37 12.08 -2.86 6.37
N GLN A 38 12.84 -3.96 6.34
CA GLN A 38 12.31 -5.27 5.94
C GLN A 38 11.21 -5.74 6.89
N THR A 39 11.38 -5.59 8.19
CA THR A 39 10.34 -5.94 9.18
C THR A 39 9.09 -5.09 9.00
N ALA A 40 9.22 -3.77 8.80
CA ALA A 40 8.08 -2.89 8.56
C ALA A 40 7.32 -3.28 7.28
N VAL A 41 8.03 -3.60 6.20
CA VAL A 41 7.44 -4.04 4.93
C VAL A 41 6.76 -5.39 5.06
N VAL A 42 7.36 -6.37 5.74
CA VAL A 42 6.73 -7.69 5.95
C VAL A 42 5.50 -7.58 6.86
N ALA A 43 5.58 -6.79 7.93
CA ALA A 43 4.48 -6.60 8.88
C ALA A 43 3.26 -5.94 8.23
N THR A 44 3.47 -5.00 7.30
CA THR A 44 2.40 -4.33 6.55
C THR A 44 1.94 -5.11 5.32
N GLY A 45 2.85 -5.82 4.65
CA GLY A 45 2.57 -6.58 3.44
C GLY A 45 1.77 -7.86 3.68
N LEU A 46 2.01 -8.56 4.78
CA LEU A 46 1.31 -9.82 5.10
C LEU A 46 -0.22 -9.65 5.23
N PRO A 47 -0.76 -8.70 6.02
CA PRO A 47 -2.21 -8.49 6.08
C PRO A 47 -2.78 -8.02 4.73
N PHE A 48 -2.04 -7.22 3.96
CA PHE A 48 -2.47 -6.78 2.64
C PHE A 48 -2.53 -7.95 1.63
N ALA A 49 -1.58 -8.89 1.70
CA ALA A 49 -1.60 -10.12 0.90
C ALA A 49 -2.85 -10.96 1.18
N ALA A 50 -3.27 -11.06 2.44
CA ALA A 50 -4.52 -11.74 2.79
C ALA A 50 -5.74 -11.08 2.12
N VAL A 51 -5.80 -9.74 2.09
CA VAL A 51 -6.85 -8.99 1.38
C VAL A 51 -6.81 -9.28 -0.13
N LEU A 52 -5.64 -9.28 -0.75
CA LEU A 52 -5.49 -9.59 -2.18
C LEU A 52 -5.94 -11.02 -2.53
N LEU A 53 -5.68 -11.99 -1.66
CA LEU A 53 -6.17 -13.36 -1.82
C LEU A 53 -7.71 -13.41 -1.76
N LEU A 54 -8.31 -12.72 -0.80
CA LEU A 54 -9.78 -12.61 -0.71
C LEU A 54 -10.37 -11.94 -1.95
N LEU A 55 -9.76 -10.87 -2.45
CA LEU A 55 -10.19 -10.19 -3.67
C LEU A 55 -10.09 -11.11 -4.89
N SER A 56 -9.02 -11.89 -5.00
CA SER A 56 -8.83 -12.87 -6.08
C SER A 56 -9.92 -13.95 -6.04
N ILE A 57 -10.25 -14.47 -4.86
CA ILE A 57 -11.33 -15.45 -4.67
C ILE A 57 -12.69 -14.82 -5.03
N SER A 58 -12.97 -13.61 -4.55
CA SER A 58 -14.22 -12.89 -4.85
C SER A 58 -14.37 -12.60 -6.34
N LEU A 59 -13.29 -12.24 -7.03
CA LEU A 59 -13.28 -12.01 -8.47
C LEU A 59 -13.63 -13.30 -9.23
N VAL A 60 -12.98 -14.42 -8.90
CA VAL A 60 -13.28 -15.72 -9.53
C VAL A 60 -14.71 -16.18 -9.23
N ARG A 61 -15.24 -15.93 -8.03
CA ARG A 61 -16.63 -16.25 -7.68
C ARG A 61 -17.62 -15.38 -8.43
N GLY A 62 -17.38 -14.07 -8.53
CA GLY A 62 -18.21 -13.14 -9.30
C GLY A 62 -18.26 -13.55 -10.78
N MET A 63 -17.11 -13.79 -11.40
CA MET A 63 -17.04 -14.27 -12.78
C MET A 63 -17.77 -15.60 -13.02
N LYS A 64 -17.85 -16.48 -12.01
CA LYS A 64 -18.61 -17.74 -12.06
C LYS A 64 -20.11 -17.58 -11.76
N GLN A 65 -20.52 -16.49 -11.13
CA GLN A 65 -21.94 -16.16 -10.93
C GLN A 65 -22.53 -15.46 -12.15
N ASP A 66 -21.70 -14.74 -12.89
CA ASP A 66 -22.07 -14.04 -14.13
C ASP A 66 -22.06 -14.97 -15.37
N ALA A 67 -21.55 -16.20 -15.25
CA ALA A 67 -21.48 -17.22 -16.30
C ALA A 67 -22.51 -18.34 -16.08
#